data_AF-A0A7J6VXC7-F1
#
_entry.id   AF-A0A7J6VXC7-F1
#
_cell.length_a   1.000
_cell.length_b   1.000
_cell.length_c   1.000
_cell.angle_alpha   90.00
_cell.angle_beta   90.00
_cell.angle_gamma   90.00
#
_symmetry.space_group_name_H-M   'P 1'
#
loop_
_entity.id
_entity.type
_entity.pdbx_description
1 polymer ?
#
loop_
_entity_poly.entity_id
_entity_poly.type
_entity_poly.pdbx_seq_one_letter_code
_entity_poly.pdbx_strand_id
1 'polypeptide(L)' 'MGEAVSESWILKEQNNFKLFKTRTLMYERFWRRAVKCLPMKRRVSIVSFYFNVFVRRNVSRQARLPSPVIDSDDDNK' A
#
# COMPACT_ATOMS: atom_id res chain seq x y z
N MET A 1 13.54 0.71 -10.17
CA MET A 1 13.10 1.72 -9.17
C MET A 1 12.43 1.12 -7.95
N GLY A 2 11.42 0.24 -8.06
CA GLY A 2 10.78 -0.39 -6.90
C GLY A 2 11.55 -1.58 -6.28
N GLU A 3 12.38 -2.28 -7.05
CA GLU A 3 13.21 -3.40 -6.56
C GLU A 3 14.28 -2.94 -5.56
N ALA A 4 15.09 -1.94 -5.90
CA ALA A 4 16.10 -1.38 -4.99
C ALA A 4 15.51 -0.88 -3.65
N VAL A 5 14.28 -0.35 -3.69
CA VAL A 5 13.54 0.09 -2.49
C VAL A 5 12.99 -1.11 -1.72
N SER A 6 12.62 -2.22 -2.40
CA SER A 6 12.18 -3.46 -1.77
C SER A 6 13.33 -4.23 -1.11
N GLU A 7 14.53 -4.23 -1.71
CA GLU A 7 15.74 -4.84 -1.16
C GLU A 7 16.20 -4.16 0.13
N SER A 8 16.03 -2.84 0.19
CA SER A 8 16.30 -2.06 1.41
C SER A 8 15.27 -2.27 2.51
N TRP A 9 14.15 -2.96 2.27
CA TRP A 9 13.04 -3.13 3.22
C TRP A 9 12.90 -4.58 3.66
N ILE A 10 13.12 -4.84 4.95
CA ILE A 10 13.03 -6.19 5.51
C ILE A 10 11.59 -6.68 5.42
N LEU A 11 11.39 -7.97 5.15
CA LEU A 11 10.06 -8.58 5.04
C LEU A 11 9.15 -8.28 6.25
N LYS A 12 9.76 -8.20 7.45
CA LYS A 12 9.09 -7.83 8.72
C LYS A 12 8.54 -6.40 8.69
N GLU A 13 9.30 -5.44 8.15
CA GLU A 13 8.85 -4.04 7.98
C GLU A 13 7.72 -3.96 6.95
N GLN A 14 7.82 -4.70 5.84
CA GLN A 14 6.78 -4.75 4.82
C GLN A 14 5.46 -5.31 5.38
N ASN A 15 5.54 -6.36 6.19
CA ASN A 15 4.36 -6.99 6.78
C ASN A 15 3.71 -6.09 7.85
N ASN A 16 4.52 -5.45 8.69
CA ASN A 16 4.04 -4.43 9.63
C ASN A 16 3.35 -3.27 8.91
N PHE A 17 3.91 -2.81 7.80
CA PHE A 17 3.32 -1.74 7.00
C PHE A 17 1.96 -2.15 6.38
N LYS A 18 1.84 -3.40 5.92
CA LYS A 18 0.58 -3.96 5.39
C LYS A 18 -0.50 -4.05 6.48
N LEU A 19 -0.15 -4.57 7.66
CA LEU A 19 -1.04 -4.62 8.82
C LEU A 19 -1.44 -3.22 9.31
N PHE A 20 -0.52 -2.26 9.22
CA PHE A 20 -0.79 -0.88 9.58
C PHE A 20 -1.77 -0.19 8.62
N LYS A 21 -1.62 -0.43 7.31
CA LYS A 21 -2.50 0.09 6.27
C LYS A 21 -3.94 -0.40 6.44
N THR A 22 -4.14 -1.69 6.75
CA THR A 22 -5.48 -2.24 6.98
C THR A 22 -6.12 -1.70 8.26
N ARG A 23 -5.33 -1.35 9.29
CA ARG A 23 -5.85 -0.80 10.55
C ARG A 23 -6.08 0.70 10.54
N THR A 24 -5.58 1.43 9.53
CA THR A 24 -5.65 2.90 9.49
C THR A 24 -6.51 3.38 8.33
N LEU A 25 -7.75 3.77 8.67
CA LEU A 25 -8.71 4.35 7.73
C LEU A 25 -8.42 5.82 7.37
N MET A 26 -7.61 6.52 8.17
CA MET A 26 -7.41 7.98 8.05
C MET A 26 -6.02 8.34 7.51
N TYR A 27 -5.98 9.01 6.35
CA TYR A 27 -4.75 9.30 5.59
C TYR A 27 -3.74 10.19 6.34
N GLU A 28 -4.20 11.18 7.11
CA GLU A 28 -3.30 12.04 7.90
C GLU A 28 -2.60 11.30 9.04
N ARG A 29 -3.31 10.38 9.71
CA ARG A 29 -2.75 9.58 10.80
C ARG A 29 -1.86 8.46 10.28
N PHE A 30 -2.04 8.07 9.02
CA PHE A 30 -1.23 7.07 8.35
C PHE A 30 0.26 7.45 8.35
N TRP A 31 0.62 8.63 7.82
CA TRP A 31 2.02 9.02 7.71
C TRP A 31 2.68 9.25 9.07
N ARG A 32 1.97 9.86 10.04
CA ARG A 32 2.49 10.06 11.40
C ARG A 32 2.81 8.72 12.08
N ARG A 33 1.92 7.73 11.98
CA ARG A 33 2.16 6.41 12.55
C ARG A 33 3.15 5.58 11.75
N ALA A 34 3.19 5.69 10.42
CA ALA A 34 4.16 4.98 9.59
C ALA A 34 5.60 5.36 9.99
N VAL A 35 5.86 6.65 10.24
CA VAL A 35 7.15 7.14 10.74
C VAL A 35 7.44 6.66 12.16
N LYS A 36 6.41 6.56 13.01
CA LYS A 36 6.54 6.05 14.38
C LYS A 36 6.82 4.54 14.43
N CYS A 37 6.24 3.76 13.52
CA CYS A 37 6.43 2.32 13.41
C CYS A 37 7.74 1.94 12.70
N LEU A 38 8.26 2.83 11.86
CA LEU A 38 9.49 2.63 11.09
C LEU A 38 10.50 3.74 11.42
N PRO A 39 10.94 3.88 12.69
CA PRO A 39 11.84 4.96 13.09
C PRO A 39 13.21 4.87 12.40
N MET A 40 13.62 3.68 11.96
CA MET A 40 14.85 3.46 11.21
C MET A 40 14.81 3.96 9.76
N LYS A 41 13.62 4.27 9.21
CA LYS A 41 13.46 4.71 7.82
C LYS A 41 13.14 6.20 7.75
N ARG A 42 13.83 6.92 6.87
CA ARG A 42 13.48 8.32 6.55
C ARG A 42 12.10 8.38 5.91
N ARG A 43 11.36 9.47 6.19
CA ARG A 43 10.04 9.76 5.58
C ARG A 43 10.03 9.57 4.07
N VAL A 44 11.05 10.06 3.38
CA VAL A 44 11.19 9.94 1.91
C VAL A 44 11.24 8.49 1.46
N SER A 45 11.92 7.61 2.21
CA SER A 45 11.99 6.18 1.90
C SER A 45 10.63 5.50 2.09
N ILE A 46 9.88 5.88 3.14
CA ILE A 46 8.52 5.37 3.41
C ILE A 46 7.55 5.78 2.29
N VAL A 47 7.59 7.05 1.87
CA VAL A 47 6.76 7.56 0.76
C VAL A 47 7.14 6.85 -0.55
N SER A 48 8.43 6.73 -0.85
CA SER A 48 8.91 6.04 -2.04
C SER A 48 8.49 4.57 -2.05
N PHE A 49 8.63 3.85 -0.94
CA PHE A 49 8.16 2.46 -0.82
C PHE A 49 6.64 2.36 -1.03
N TYR A 50 5.86 3.28 -0.44
CA TYR A 50 4.41 3.28 -0.59
C TYR A 50 3.99 3.38 -2.06
N PHE A 51 4.48 4.37 -2.80
CA PHE A 51 4.08 4.59 -4.19
C PHE A 51 4.72 3.58 -5.16
N ASN A 52 6.03 3.34 -5.04
CA ASN A 52 6.76 2.53 -6.02
C ASN A 52 6.60 1.02 -5.81
N VAL A 53 6.35 0.57 -4.58
CA VAL A 53 6.27 -0.86 -4.25
C VAL A 53 4.84 -1.23 -3.87
N PHE A 54 4.29 -0.61 -2.82
CA PHE A 54 3.02 -1.03 -2.25
C PHE A 54 1.84 -0.78 -3.20
N VAL A 55 1.70 0.45 -3.73
CA VAL A 55 0.63 0.79 -4.68
C VAL A 55 0.75 -0.06 -5.93
N ARG A 56 1.95 -0.15 -6.52
CA ARG A 56 2.19 -0.95 -7.73
C ARG A 56 1.80 -2.42 -7.55
N ARG A 57 2.23 -3.05 -6.44
CA ARG A 57 1.86 -4.43 -6.11
C ARG A 57 0.36 -4.59 -5.88
N ASN A 58 -0.31 -3.63 -5.25
CA ASN A 58 -1.77 -3.71 -5.04
C ASN A 58 -2.54 -3.51 -6.35
N VAL A 59 -2.10 -2.63 -7.24
CA VAL A 59 -2.71 -2.45 -8.57
C VAL A 59 -2.52 -3.71 -9.40
N SER A 60 -1.31 -4.27 -9.47
CA SER A 60 -1.09 -5.54 -10.16
C SER A 60 -1.88 -6.70 -9.55
N ARG A 61 -2.09 -6.71 -8.23
CA ARG A 61 -2.94 -7.72 -7.56
C ARG A 61 -4.40 -7.54 -7.96
N GLN A 62 -4.91 -6.31 -7.94
CA GLN A 62 -6.29 -6.00 -8.33
C GLN A 62 -6.55 -6.26 -9.81
N ALA A 63 -5.60 -5.95 -10.70
CA ALA A 63 -5.70 -6.22 -12.13
C ALA A 63 -5.73 -7.73 -12.47
N ARG A 64 -5.21 -8.58 -11.57
CA ARG A 64 -5.28 -10.05 -11.69
C ARG A 64 -6.49 -10.66 -10.99
N LEU A 65 -7.14 -9.91 -10.11
CA LEU A 65 -8.43 -10.35 -9.59
C LEU A 65 -9.43 -10.20 -10.73
N PRO A 66 -10.30 -11.19 -10.97
CA PRO A 66 -11.43 -10.98 -11.85
C PRO A 66 -12.15 -9.74 -11.34
N SER A 67 -12.36 -8.76 -12.23
CA SER A 67 -13.13 -7.56 -11.89
C SER A 67 -14.39 -8.04 -11.18
N PRO A 68 -14.77 -7.48 -10.02
CA PRO A 68 -16.14 -7.67 -9.58
C PRO A 68 -16.99 -7.21 -10.77
N VAL A 69 -17.76 -8.13 -11.32
CA VAL A 69 -18.82 -7.81 -12.27
C VAL A 69 -19.76 -6.95 -11.44
N ILE A 70 -19.53 -5.64 -11.47
CA ILE A 70 -20.55 -4.69 -11.05
C ILE A 70 -21.51 -4.74 -12.22
N ASP A 71 -22.51 -5.60 -12.10
CA ASP A 71 -23.67 -5.66 -12.98
C ASP A 71 -24.43 -4.34 -12.79
N SER A 72 -23.94 -3.31 -13.46
CA SER A 72 -24.52 -1.96 -13.47
C SER A 72 -25.32 -1.77 -14.75
N ASP A 73 -26.11 -2.78 -15.12
CA ASP A 73 -27.05 -2.70 -16.24
C ASP A 73 -28.50 -2.80 -15.73
N ASP A 74 -28.80 -2.11 -14.62
CA ASP A 74 -30.18 -1.82 -14.23
C ASP A 74 -30.61 -0.52 -14.93
N ASP A 75 -30.77 -0.61 -16.26
CA ASP A 75 -31.48 0.37 -17.07
C ASP A 75 -32.99 0.16 -16.83
N ASN A 76 -33.48 0.71 -15.70
CA ASN A 76 -34.87 0.58 -15.28
C ASN A 76 -35.78 1.42 -16.19
N LYS A 77 -36.48 0.73 -17.10
CA LYS A 77 -37.49 1.25 -18.04
C LYS A 77 -38.83 1.60 -17.39
#